data_AF-A0A968MJP0-F1
#
_entry.id   AF-A0A968MJP0-F1
#
_cell.length_a   1.000
_cell.length_b   1.000
_cell.length_c   1.000
_cell.angle_alpha   90.00
_cell.angle_beta   90.00
_cell.angle_gamma   90.00
#
_symmetry.space_group_name_H-M   'P 1'
#
loop_
_entity.id
_entity.type
_entity.pdbx_description
1 polymer ?
#
loop_
_entity_poly.entity_id
_entity_poly.type
_entity_poly.pdbx_seq_one_letter_code
_entity_poly.pdbx_strand_id
1 'polypeptide(L)'
;MTYSNGKVYHDLGALVFERFKIGWVVLVYVVMLFGLGFHLHHGFQSAFQTLGLNNKKYTPAIKVFGVFYSVLITAGYIAIPVIIYFFR
;
A
#
# COMPACT_ATOMS: atom_id res chain seq x y z
N MET A 1 1.75 -16.95 19.28
CA MET A 1 1.62 -18.32 18.74
C MET A 1 0.27 -18.85 19.17
N THR A 2 -0.58 -19.28 18.25
CA THR A 2 -1.89 -19.85 18.55
C THR A 2 -1.83 -21.38 18.43
N TYR A 3 -2.49 -22.06 19.36
CA TYR A 3 -2.57 -23.52 19.36
C TYR A 3 -3.91 -23.92 18.74
N SER A 4 -3.87 -24.59 17.59
CA SER A 4 -5.03 -25.25 16.98
C SER A 4 -4.65 -26.67 16.61
N ASN A 5 -5.38 -27.67 17.12
CA ASN A 5 -5.13 -29.10 16.88
C ASN A 5 -3.67 -29.56 17.10
N GLY A 6 -3.03 -29.11 18.19
CA GLY A 6 -1.67 -29.55 18.57
C GLY A 6 -0.54 -29.04 17.67
N LYS A 7 -0.84 -28.21 16.66
CA LYS A 7 0.15 -27.55 15.82
C LYS A 7 0.34 -26.10 16.25
N VAL A 8 1.60 -25.66 16.31
CA VAL A 8 1.98 -24.29 16.65
C VAL A 8 1.85 -23.41 15.42
N TYR A 9 0.95 -22.44 15.44
CA TYR A 9 0.82 -21.44 14.39
C TYR A 9 1.42 -20.12 14.84
N HIS A 10 2.19 -19.48 13.95
CA HIS A 10 2.61 -18.10 14.16
C HIS A 10 1.42 -17.18 13.95
N ASP A 11 1.16 -16.33 14.93
CA ASP A 11 0.18 -15.26 14.79
C ASP A 11 0.87 -14.08 14.10
N LEU A 12 0.77 -14.05 12.76
CA LEU A 12 1.36 -12.98 11.97
C LEU A 12 0.69 -11.62 12.24
N GLY A 13 -0.61 -11.61 12.56
CA GLY A 13 -1.35 -10.38 12.86
C GLY A 13 -0.83 -9.71 14.12
N ALA A 14 -0.69 -10.48 15.20
CA ALA A 14 -0.09 -10.00 16.44
C ALA A 14 1.36 -9.52 16.23
N LEU A 15 2.15 -10.25 15.43
CA LEU A 15 3.52 -9.86 15.14
C LEU A 15 3.59 -8.53 14.38
N VAL A 16 2.75 -8.32 13.38
CA VAL A 16 2.66 -7.04 12.64
C VAL A 16 2.26 -5.89 13.56
N PHE A 17 1.27 -6.11 14.43
CA PHE A 17 0.84 -5.12 15.42
C PHE A 17 1.99 -4.69 16.34
N GLU A 18 2.73 -5.65 16.89
CA GLU A 18 3.89 -5.38 17.74
C GLU A 18 5.01 -4.64 17.00
N ARG A 19 5.26 -4.96 15.73
CA ARG A 19 6.26 -4.26 14.91
C ARG A 19 5.89 -2.81 14.64
N PHE A 20 4.61 -2.51 14.41
CA PHE A 20 4.15 -1.13 14.17
C PHE A 20 4.09 -0.26 15.42
N LYS A 21 4.34 -0.80 16.62
CA LYS A 21 4.59 0.03 17.83
C LYS A 21 5.97 0.69 17.82
N ILE A 22 6.89 0.22 16.97
CA ILE A 22 8.26 0.70 16.87
C ILE A 22 8.33 1.86 15.86
N GLY A 23 8.61 3.08 16.33
CA GLY A 23 8.49 4.30 15.51
C GLY A 23 9.37 4.32 14.26
N TRP A 24 10.60 3.83 14.33
CA TRP A 24 11.49 3.78 13.16
C TRP A 24 11.00 2.81 12.08
N VAL A 25 10.35 1.71 12.49
CA VAL A 25 9.77 0.72 11.56
C VAL A 25 8.63 1.37 10.78
N VAL A 26 7.77 2.12 11.46
CA VAL A 26 6.67 2.88 10.83
C VAL A 26 7.23 3.91 9.84
N LEU A 27 8.28 4.65 10.23
CA LEU A 27 8.87 5.66 9.36
C LEU A 27 9.46 5.05 8.08
N VAL A 28 10.26 3.98 8.19
CA VAL A 28 10.82 3.28 7.03
C VAL A 28 9.71 2.71 6.14
N TYR A 29 8.69 2.11 6.75
CA TYR A 29 7.56 1.54 6.02
C TYR A 29 6.79 2.62 5.22
N VAL A 30 6.51 3.78 5.83
CA VAL A 30 5.86 4.91 5.17
C VAL A 30 6.71 5.44 4.01
N VAL A 31 8.04 5.55 4.17
CA VAL A 31 8.94 5.94 3.07
C VAL A 31 8.86 4.96 1.90
N MET A 32 8.83 3.65 2.17
CA MET A 32 8.69 2.64 1.12
C MET A 32 7.32 2.71 0.42
N LEU A 33 6.26 3.06 1.14
CA LEU A 33 4.93 3.24 0.53
C LEU A 33 4.88 4.42 -0.45
N PHE A 34 5.66 5.48 -0.26
CA PHE A 34 5.79 6.52 -1.30
C PHE A 34 6.42 5.97 -2.58
N GLY A 35 7.43 5.10 -2.46
CA GLY A 35 8.00 4.38 -3.59
C GLY A 35 6.97 3.50 -4.31
N LEU A 36 6.12 2.80 -3.55
CA LEU A 36 5.00 2.03 -4.10
C LEU A 36 3.99 2.94 -4.82
N GLY A 37 3.63 4.09 -4.23
CA GLY A 37 2.74 5.06 -4.84
C GLY A 37 3.27 5.59 -6.18
N PHE A 38 4.56 5.93 -6.25
CA PHE A 38 5.22 6.31 -7.50
C PHE A 38 5.20 5.17 -8.52
N HIS A 39 5.49 3.94 -8.09
CA HIS A 39 5.43 2.75 -8.95
C HIS A 39 4.02 2.52 -9.52
N LEU A 40 2.98 2.68 -8.69
CA LEU A 40 1.59 2.58 -9.14
C LEU A 40 1.25 3.67 -10.15
N HIS A 41 1.61 4.92 -9.89
CA HIS A 41 1.35 6.01 -10.83
C HIS A 41 2.01 5.76 -12.19
N HIS A 42 3.29 5.35 -12.20
CA HIS A 42 4.02 5.05 -13.43
C HIS A 42 3.49 3.79 -14.12
N GLY A 43 3.31 2.70 -13.38
CA GLY A 43 2.85 1.41 -13.89
C GLY A 43 1.41 1.46 -14.42
N PHE A 44 0.55 2.26 -13.79
CA PHE A 44 -0.81 2.50 -14.28
C PHE A 44 -0.76 3.16 -15.66
N GLN A 45 0.06 4.18 -15.87
CA GLN A 45 0.19 4.77 -17.20
C GLN A 45 0.73 3.77 -18.24
N SER A 46 1.73 2.97 -17.87
CA SER A 46 2.30 1.95 -18.77
C SER A 46 1.30 0.84 -19.12
N ALA A 47 0.49 0.37 -18.17
CA ALA A 47 -0.49 -0.69 -18.41
C ALA A 47 -1.54 -0.29 -19.45
N PHE A 48 -2.07 0.93 -19.35
CA PHE A 48 -3.07 1.43 -20.30
C PHE A 48 -2.48 1.75 -21.67
N GLN A 49 -1.19 2.10 -21.74
CA GLN A 49 -0.46 2.22 -22.99
C GLN A 49 -0.39 0.87 -23.72
N THR A 50 -0.02 -0.21 -23.02
CA THR A 50 0.08 -1.57 -23.58
C THR A 50 -1.27 -2.11 -24.03
N LEU A 51 -2.34 -1.77 -23.33
CA LEU A 51 -3.71 -2.15 -23.71
C LEU A 51 -4.26 -1.39 -24.94
N GLY A 52 -3.47 -0.48 -25.54
CA GLY A 52 -3.88 0.28 -26.72
C GLY A 52 -4.91 1.38 -26.45
N LEU A 53 -5.19 1.68 -25.17
CA LEU A 53 -6.18 2.69 -24.75
C LEU A 53 -5.64 4.14 -24.82
N ASN A 54 -4.58 4.36 -25.59
CA ASN A 54 -3.91 5.66 -25.74
C ASN A 54 -4.62 6.58 -26.76
N ASN A 55 -5.93 6.76 -26.59
CA ASN A 55 -6.74 7.68 -27.40
C ASN A 55 -6.77 9.06 -26.74
N LYS A 56 -6.48 10.15 -27.50
CA LYS A 56 -6.44 11.56 -27.00
C LYS A 56 -7.64 11.98 -26.14
N LYS A 57 -8.80 11.34 -26.32
CA LYS A 57 -10.03 11.59 -25.54
C LYS A 57 -10.03 10.91 -24.17
N TYR A 58 -9.45 9.72 -24.03
CA TYR A 58 -9.48 8.91 -22.80
C TYR A 58 -8.21 9.03 -21.96
N THR A 59 -7.06 9.31 -22.59
CA THR A 59 -5.78 9.52 -21.91
C THR A 59 -5.84 10.52 -20.73
N PRO A 60 -6.50 11.70 -20.82
CA PRO A 60 -6.56 12.62 -19.68
C PRO A 60 -7.40 12.05 -18.51
N ALA A 61 -8.51 11.38 -18.80
CA ALA A 61 -9.34 10.75 -17.75
C ALA A 61 -8.61 9.59 -17.05
N ILE A 62 -7.91 8.75 -17.81
CA ILE A 62 -7.10 7.64 -17.28
C ILE A 62 -5.98 8.16 -16.39
N LYS A 63 -5.32 9.27 -16.77
CA LYS A 63 -4.27 9.88 -15.94
C LYS A 63 -4.81 10.40 -14.61
N VAL A 64 -5.93 11.12 -14.63
CA VAL A 64 -6.56 11.63 -13.39
C VAL A 64 -6.97 10.47 -12.49
N PHE A 65 -7.60 9.45 -13.05
CA PHE A 65 -7.99 8.27 -12.30
C PHE A 65 -6.78 7.50 -11.75
N GLY A 66 -5.71 7.37 -12.54
CA GLY A 66 -4.47 6.72 -12.12
C GLY A 66 -3.79 7.44 -10.96
N VAL A 67 -3.73 8.77 -10.99
CA VAL A 67 -3.24 9.58 -9.87
C VAL A 67 -4.12 9.36 -8.65
N PHE A 68 -5.44 9.51 -8.78
CA PHE A 68 -6.37 9.31 -7.67
C PHE A 68 -6.22 7.91 -7.05
N TYR A 69 -6.18 6.87 -7.87
CA TYR A 69 -6.00 5.49 -7.43
C TYR A 69 -4.67 5.30 -6.70
N SER A 70 -3.55 5.79 -7.26
CA SER A 70 -2.24 5.68 -6.61
C SER A 70 -2.21 6.37 -5.24
N VAL A 71 -2.80 7.56 -5.12
CA VAL A 71 -2.86 8.32 -3.87
C VAL A 71 -3.75 7.60 -2.86
N LEU A 72 -4.92 7.13 -3.28
CA LEU A 72 -5.87 6.42 -2.41
C LEU A 72 -5.26 5.16 -1.82
N ILE A 73 -4.63 4.32 -2.65
CA ILE A 73 -3.99 3.09 -2.20
C ILE A 73 -2.82 3.40 -1.26
N THR A 74 -1.95 4.34 -1.64
CA THR A 74 -0.80 4.73 -0.81
C THR A 74 -1.25 5.26 0.54
N ALA A 75 -2.22 6.19 0.57
CA ALA A 75 -2.76 6.75 1.80
C ALA A 75 -3.45 5.67 2.66
N GLY A 76 -4.20 4.76 2.05
CA GLY A 76 -4.84 3.64 2.76
C GLY A 76 -3.83 2.72 3.46
N TYR A 77 -2.73 2.38 2.78
CA TYR A 77 -1.67 1.57 3.38
C TYR A 77 -0.85 2.33 4.43
N ILE A 78 -0.65 3.65 4.27
CA ILE A 78 0.01 4.49 5.28
C ILE A 78 -0.86 4.58 6.55
N ALA A 79 -2.18 4.65 6.41
CA ALA A 79 -3.09 4.78 7.54
C ALA A 79 -2.99 3.62 8.54
N ILE A 80 -2.77 2.38 8.08
CA ILE A 80 -2.68 1.20 8.93
C ILE A 80 -1.59 1.32 10.03
N PRO A 81 -0.29 1.45 9.69
CA PRO A 81 0.77 1.56 10.68
C PRO A 81 0.70 2.87 11.47
N VAL A 82 0.19 3.96 10.88
CA VAL A 82 0.02 5.25 11.57
C VAL A 82 -1.04 5.12 12.66
N ILE A 83 -2.22 4.57 12.36
CA ILE A 83 -3.26 4.31 13.35
C ILE A 83 -2.74 3.38 14.44
N ILE A 84 -2.09 2.27 14.07
CA ILE A 84 -1.55 1.33 15.06
C ILE A 84 -0.52 2.03 15.96
N TYR A 85 0.36 2.88 15.42
CA TYR A 85 1.37 3.58 16.20
C TYR A 85 0.79 4.61 17.18
N PHE A 86 -0.26 5.35 16.78
CA PHE A 86 -0.90 6.37 17.62
C PHE A 86 -1.92 5.79 18.62
N PHE A 87 -2.57 4.67 18.30
CA PHE A 87 -3.58 4.00 19.14
C PHE A 87 -3.04 2.72 19.84
N ARG A 88 -1.71 2.56 19.91
CA ARG A 88 -1.01 1.38 20.47
C ARG A 88 -1.22 1.12 21.95
#